data_AF-A0A4P6U754-F1
#
_entry.id   AF-A0A4P6U754-F1
#
_cell.length_a   1.000
_cell.length_b   1.000
_cell.length_c   1.000
_cell.angle_alpha   90.00
_cell.angle_beta   90.00
_cell.angle_gamma   90.00
#
_symmetry.space_group_name_H-M   'P 1'
#
loop_
_entity.id
_entity.type
_entity.pdbx_description
1 polymer ?
#
loop_
_entity_poly.entity_id
_entity_poly.type
_entity_poly.pdbx_seq_one_letter_code
_entity_poly.pdbx_strand_id
1 'polypeptide(L)'
;MTKTDPPLGPPVIGGRVVVRYRLPPGGTHPLTDVIGTLEQLEPAVVVRTADGRVVEVDRGDVVRLKALGPKPVRRSDSRVRRLSD
;
A
#
# COMPACT_ATOMS: atom_id res chain seq x y z
N MET A 1 -20.38 5.23 -16.82
CA MET A 1 -19.07 5.67 -17.36
C MET A 1 -17.96 5.11 -16.49
N THR A 2 -17.49 3.91 -16.81
CA THR A 2 -16.38 3.22 -16.15
C THR A 2 -15.11 4.02 -16.40
N LYS A 3 -14.59 4.70 -15.36
CA LYS A 3 -13.25 5.27 -15.41
C LYS A 3 -12.27 4.09 -15.35
N THR A 4 -12.02 3.48 -16.50
CA THR A 4 -10.93 2.54 -16.70
C THR A 4 -9.66 3.31 -16.36
N ASP A 5 -9.12 3.05 -15.17
CA ASP A 5 -7.79 3.52 -14.77
C ASP A 5 -6.83 2.98 -15.85
N PRO A 6 -6.08 3.85 -16.57
CA PRO A 6 -5.12 3.36 -17.56
C PRO A 6 -4.18 2.37 -16.87
N PRO A 7 -3.68 1.34 -17.58
CA PRO A 7 -2.71 0.43 -16.99
C PRO A 7 -1.54 1.26 -16.49
N LEU A 8 -1.42 1.30 -15.17
CA LEU A 8 -0.41 2.10 -14.51
C LEU A 8 0.93 1.50 -14.89
N GLY A 9 1.85 2.37 -15.29
CA GLY A 9 3.23 1.98 -15.58
C GLY A 9 3.90 1.30 -14.38
N PRO A 10 5.16 0.86 -14.54
CA PRO A 10 5.90 0.25 -13.45
C PRO A 10 5.91 1.15 -12.20
N PRO A 11 6.00 0.59 -10.99
CA PRO A 11 6.19 1.37 -9.77
C PRO A 11 7.43 2.24 -9.89
N VAL A 12 7.26 3.55 -9.76
CA VAL A 12 8.35 4.55 -9.80
C VAL A 12 8.48 5.22 -8.45
N ILE A 13 9.71 5.61 -8.09
CA ILE A 13 9.97 6.44 -6.90
C ILE A 13 9.17 7.75 -7.02
N GLY A 14 8.57 8.20 -5.91
CA GLY A 14 7.62 9.31 -5.86
C GLY A 14 6.21 8.95 -6.35
N GLY A 15 6.02 7.76 -6.92
CA GLY A 15 4.72 7.26 -7.35
C GLY A 15 3.89 6.72 -6.19
N ARG A 16 2.57 6.82 -6.30
CA ARG A 16 1.67 6.16 -5.35
C ARG A 16 1.67 4.66 -5.63
N VAL A 17 1.82 3.84 -4.59
CA VAL A 17 1.89 2.39 -4.69
C VAL A 17 1.01 1.72 -3.64
N VAL A 18 0.68 0.46 -3.87
CA VAL A 18 0.27 -0.49 -2.84
C VAL A 18 1.33 -1.58 -2.72
N VAL A 19 1.71 -1.89 -1.49
CA VAL A 19 2.65 -2.95 -1.15
C VAL A 19 1.97 -3.95 -0.25
N ARG A 20 1.92 -5.20 -0.70
CA ARG A 20 1.54 -6.34 0.11
C ARG A 20 2.80 -7.00 0.63
N TYR A 21 2.90 -7.15 1.94
CA TYR A 21 4.05 -7.79 2.57
C TYR A 21 3.65 -8.74 3.69
N ARG A 22 4.57 -9.63 4.04
CA ARG A 22 4.42 -10.57 5.14
C ARG A 22 4.66 -9.86 6.47
N LEU A 23 3.77 -10.07 7.42
CA LEU A 23 4.02 -9.62 8.78
C LEU A 23 5.00 -10.59 9.46
N PRO A 24 5.79 -10.11 10.43
CA PRO A 24 6.58 -10.98 11.29
C PRO A 24 5.71 -12.08 11.90
N PRO A 25 6.26 -13.29 12.10
CA PRO A 25 5.53 -14.40 12.71
C PRO A 25 4.98 -13.98 14.08
N GLY A 26 3.68 -14.24 14.30
CA GLY A 26 2.96 -13.82 15.51
C GLY A 26 1.82 -12.82 15.27
N GLY A 27 1.68 -12.29 14.04
CA GLY A 27 0.50 -11.51 13.65
C GLY A 27 -0.73 -12.36 13.38
N THR A 28 -1.92 -11.88 13.75
CA THR A 28 -3.23 -12.52 13.47
C THR A 28 -3.48 -12.72 11.97
N HIS A 29 -2.84 -11.91 11.12
CA HIS A 29 -2.91 -12.04 9.67
C HIS A 29 -1.50 -12.19 9.09
N PRO A 30 -1.26 -13.16 8.19
CA PRO A 30 0.07 -13.42 7.65
C PRO A 30 0.54 -12.34 6.66
N LEU A 31 -0.38 -11.50 6.17
CA LEU A 31 -0.12 -10.51 5.13
C LEU A 31 -0.80 -9.19 5.48
N THR A 32 -0.18 -8.08 5.09
CA THR A 32 -0.74 -6.74 5.21
C THR A 32 -0.46 -5.92 3.96
N ASP A 33 -1.39 -5.02 3.64
CA ASP A 33 -1.28 -4.07 2.54
C ASP A 33 -1.04 -2.66 3.08
N VAL A 34 -0.05 -1.97 2.54
CA VAL A 34 0.21 -0.54 2.81
C VAL A 34 0.07 0.26 1.52
N ILE A 35 -0.56 1.43 1.61
CA ILE A 35 -0.73 2.36 0.50
C ILE A 35 -0.02 3.67 0.83
N GLY A 36 0.83 4.12 -0.07
CA GLY A 36 1.58 5.35 0.12
C GLY A 36 2.39 5.74 -1.09
N THR A 37 3.32 6.67 -0.89
CA THR A 37 4.31 7.09 -1.88
C THR A 37 5.53 6.19 -1.75
N LEU A 38 6.00 5.64 -2.87
CA LEU A 38 7.23 4.86 -2.90
C LEU A 38 8.43 5.79 -2.77
N GLU A 39 9.22 5.64 -1.71
CA GLU A 39 10.44 6.44 -1.50
C GLU A 39 11.70 5.66 -1.92
N GLN A 40 11.67 4.34 -1.78
CA GLN A 40 12.78 3.46 -2.13
C GLN A 40 12.27 2.09 -2.59
N LEU A 41 12.97 1.48 -3.55
CA LEU A 41 12.64 0.16 -4.07
C LEU A 41 13.63 -0.93 -3.63
N GLU A 42 14.92 -0.59 -3.53
CA GLU A 42 16.01 -1.49 -3.17
C GLU A 42 16.99 -0.75 -2.25
N PRO A 43 17.62 -1.42 -1.27
CA PRO A 43 17.54 -2.86 -0.97
C PRO A 43 16.27 -3.27 -0.21
N ALA A 44 15.52 -2.29 0.32
CA ALA A 44 14.24 -2.47 0.97
C ALA A 44 13.21 -1.54 0.32
N VAL A 45 11.94 -1.95 0.36
CA VAL A 45 10.83 -1.16 -0.13
C VAL A 45 10.38 -0.21 0.96
N VAL A 46 10.57 1.10 0.73
CA VAL A 46 10.17 2.16 1.66
C VAL A 46 8.95 2.88 1.11
N VAL A 47 7.89 2.94 1.91
CA VAL A 47 6.63 3.58 1.55
C VAL A 47 6.25 4.60 2.62
N ARG A 48 6.08 5.86 2.22
CA ARG A 48 5.47 6.88 3.07
C ARG A 48 3.96 6.87 2.90
N THR A 49 3.23 6.53 3.94
CA THR A 49 1.76 6.54 3.95
C THR A 49 1.21 7.96 3.96
N ALA A 50 -0.08 8.12 3.67
CA ALA A 50 -0.71 9.44 3.58
C ALA A 50 -0.76 10.22 4.92
N ASP A 51 -0.68 9.52 6.04
CA ASP A 51 -0.55 10.06 7.40
C ASP A 51 0.91 10.36 7.80
N GLY A 52 1.86 10.21 6.87
CA GLY A 52 3.27 10.56 7.07
C GLY A 52 4.11 9.48 7.74
N ARG A 53 3.54 8.32 8.07
CA ARG A 53 4.30 7.17 8.59
C ARG A 53 5.15 6.57 7.48
N VAL A 54 6.37 6.15 7.83
CA VAL A 54 7.26 5.44 6.92
C VAL A 54 7.21 3.97 7.26
N VAL A 55 6.88 3.14 6.27
CA VAL A 55 6.87 1.70 6.37
C VAL A 55 8.00 1.16 5.50
N GLU A 56 8.96 0.52 6.15
CA GLU A 56 10.07 -0.17 5.50
C GLU A 56 9.80 -1.67 5.54
N VAL A 57 9.96 -2.31 4.38
CA VAL A 57 9.74 -3.75 4.21
C VAL A 57 10.92 -4.35 3.47
N ASP A 58 11.48 -5.43 4.02
CA ASP A 58 12.49 -6.22 3.32
C ASP A 58 11.96 -6.72 1.97
N ARG A 59 12.83 -6.71 0.96
CA ARG A 59 12.41 -7.09 -0.40
C ARG A 59 11.92 -8.54 -0.50
N GLY A 60 12.46 -9.45 0.32
CA GLY A 60 12.04 -10.84 0.41
C GLY A 60 10.66 -11.05 1.04
N ASP A 61 10.20 -10.09 1.85
CA ASP A 61 8.88 -10.14 2.49
C ASP A 61 7.78 -9.50 1.63
N VAL A 62 8.15 -8.74 0.59
CA VAL A 62 7.21 -8.15 -0.35
C VAL A 62 6.62 -9.22 -1.26
N VAL A 63 5.33 -9.48 -1.07
CA VAL A 63 4.56 -10.43 -1.89
C VAL A 63 4.04 -9.76 -3.16
N ARG A 64 3.73 -8.47 -3.09
CA ARG A 64 3.22 -7.72 -4.26
C ARG A 64 3.54 -6.24 -4.14
N LEU A 65 4.01 -5.64 -5.22
CA LEU A 65 4.17 -4.20 -5.36
C LEU A 65 3.46 -3.76 -6.65
N LYS A 66 2.57 -2.77 -6.55
CA LYS A 66 1.83 -2.25 -7.72
C LYS A 66 1.72 -0.73 -7.65
N ALA A 67 1.99 -0.06 -8.77
CA ALA A 67 1.67 1.34 -8.96
C ALA A 67 0.15 1.56 -8.85
N LEU A 68 -0.24 2.66 -8.21
CA LEU A 68 -1.61 3.13 -8.12
C LEU A 68 -1.75 4.46 -8.89
N GLY A 69 -2.89 4.62 -9.55
CA GLY A 69 -3.23 5.85 -10.22
C GLY A 69 -3.36 6.99 -9.22
N PRO A 70 -3.40 8.24 -9.73
CA PRO A 70 -3.63 9.40 -8.90
C PRO A 70 -4.85 9.15 -8.01
N LYS A 71 -4.71 9.42 -6.72
CA LYS A 71 -5.75 9.15 -5.72
C LYS A 71 -7.07 9.75 -6.25
N PRO A 72 -8.11 8.94 -6.48
CA PRO A 72 -9.44 9.50 -6.65
C PRO A 72 -9.74 10.25 -5.36
N VAL A 73 -9.87 11.57 -5.43
CA VAL A 73 -10.36 12.37 -4.31
C VAL A 73 -11.84 12.03 -4.17
N ARG A 74 -12.17 10.93 -3.48
CA ARG A 74 -13.54 10.63 -3.07
C ARG A 74 -13.56 10.21 -1.60
N ARG A 75 -14.28 11.06 -0.86
CA ARG A 75 -14.69 11.03 0.54
C ARG A 75 -14.40 9.73 1.28
N SER A 76 -13.54 9.85 2.28
CA SER A 76 -13.46 8.94 3.41
C SER A 76 -14.82 8.87 4.13
N ASP A 77 -15.66 7.93 3.71
CA ASP A 77 -16.62 7.28 4.58
C ASP A 77 -16.16 5.82 4.73
N SER A 78 -15.40 5.56 5.77
CA SER A 78 -15.10 4.20 6.22
C SER A 78 -15.67 4.05 7.63
N ARG A 79 -16.99 3.97 7.73
CA ARG A 79 -17.68 3.47 8.93
C ARG A 79 -18.08 2.02 8.70
N VAL A 80 -17.48 1.08 9.44
CA VAL A 80 -17.97 -0.28 9.74
C VAL A 80 -16.90 -0.98 10.59
N ARG A 81 -17.14 -1.71 11.67
CA ARG A 81 -18.32 -2.08 12.48
C ARG A 81 -17.72 -2.72 13.74
N ARG A 82 -17.99 -2.21 14.93
CA ARG A 82 -17.70 -2.94 16.18
C ARG A 82 -18.70 -4.10 16.24
N LEU A 83 -18.21 -5.32 16.05
CA LEU A 83 -18.94 -6.51 16.46
C LEU A 83 -18.83 -6.58 17.98
N SER A 84 -19.99 -6.47 18.62
CA SER A 84 -20.21 -6.79 20.02
C SER A 84 -19.91 -8.27 20.28
N ASP A 85 -19.28 -8.55 21.41
CA ASP A 85 -19.75 -9.54 22.38
C ASP A 85 -19.41 -9.01 23.78
#